data_AF-A0A7Y3M979-F1
#
_entry.id   AF-A0A7Y3M979-F1
#
_cell.length_a   1.000
_cell.length_b   1.000
_cell.length_c   1.000
_cell.angle_alpha   90.00
_cell.angle_beta   90.00
_cell.angle_gamma   90.00
#
_symmetry.space_group_name_H-M   'P 1'
#
loop_
_entity.id
_entity.type
_entity.pdbx_description
1 polymer ?
#
loop_
_entity_poly.entity_id
_entity_poly.type
_entity_poly.pdbx_seq_one_letter_code
_entity_poly.pdbx_strand_id
1 'polypeptide(L)' 'MTLDSFLDRFRGFGGRPAIHTPREVLCYESLLGEISRSEDELNQRRIAPRELVGIAADFGPSSVALL' A
#
# COMPACT_ATOMS: atom_id res chain seq x y z
N MET A 1 -4.10 8.27 14.13
CA MET A 1 -3.65 6.90 13.81
C MET A 1 -2.48 7.04 12.86
N THR A 2 -1.34 6.39 13.11
CA THR A 2 -0.15 6.43 12.22
C THR A 2 -0.20 5.27 11.22
N LEU A 3 0.57 5.35 10.13
CA LEU A 3 0.74 4.24 9.19
C LEU A 3 1.22 2.98 9.93
N ASP A 4 2.25 3.11 10.78
CA ASP A 4 2.75 2.00 11.60
C ASP A 4 1.67 1.33 12.46
N SER A 5 0.81 2.14 13.10
CA SER A 5 -0.30 1.63 13.91
C SER A 5 -1.36 0.91 13.06
N PHE A 6 -1.54 1.32 11.80
CA PHE A 6 -2.38 0.61 10.84
C PHE A 6 -1.73 -0.70 10.41
N LEU A 7 -0.47 -0.69 9.99
CA LEU A 7 0.28 -1.88 9.57
C LEU A 7 0.34 -2.94 10.69
N ASP A 8 0.63 -2.52 11.93
CA ASP A 8 0.69 -3.41 13.09
C ASP A 8 -0.65 -4.06 13.42
N ARG A 9 -1.77 -3.34 13.23
CA ARG A 9 -3.12 -3.89 13.44
C ARG A 9 -3.41 -5.06 12.51
N PHE A 10 -2.83 -5.05 11.31
CA PHE A 10 -3.13 -6.02 10.25
C PHE A 10 -2.02 -7.05 10.02
N ARG A 11 -0.88 -6.96 10.72
CA ARG A 11 0.20 -7.98 10.64
C ARG A 11 -0.28 -9.41 10.88
N GLY A 12 -1.24 -9.61 11.78
CA GLY A 12 -1.82 -10.93 12.06
C GLY A 12 -2.80 -11.47 11.00
N PHE A 13 -3.07 -10.70 9.94
CA PHE A 13 -4.06 -11.03 8.93
C PHE A 13 -3.45 -11.55 7.61
N GLY A 14 -2.13 -11.77 7.55
CA GLY A 14 -1.33 -12.08 6.35
C GLY A 14 -2.10 -12.71 5.18
N GLY A 15 -2.40 -14.01 5.24
CA GLY A 15 -3.08 -14.73 4.15
C GLY A 15 -4.57 -14.44 3.95
N ARG A 16 -5.18 -13.55 4.76
CA ARG A 16 -6.59 -13.17 4.61
C ARG A 16 -6.75 -12.16 3.47
N PRO A 17 -7.86 -12.20 2.73
CA PRO A 17 -8.18 -11.17 1.74
C PRO A 17 -8.22 -9.77 2.36
N ALA A 18 -7.51 -8.83 1.74
CA ALA A 18 -7.50 -7.41 2.07
C ALA A 18 -8.26 -6.59 1.02
N ILE A 19 -8.07 -6.90 -0.26
CA ILE A 19 -8.69 -6.20 -1.39
C ILE A 19 -9.20 -7.22 -2.40
N HIS A 20 -10.42 -7.00 -2.89
CA HIS A 20 -10.96 -7.70 -4.04
C HIS A 20 -10.96 -6.74 -5.23
N THR A 21 -10.22 -7.07 -6.28
CA THR A 21 -10.35 -6.41 -7.58
C THR A 21 -11.09 -7.33 -8.56
N PRO A 22 -11.56 -6.83 -9.70
CA PRO A 22 -12.14 -7.69 -10.73
C PRO A 22 -11.16 -8.73 -11.30
N ARG A 23 -9.85 -8.52 -11.13
CA ARG A 23 -8.79 -9.37 -11.71
C ARG A 23 -8.18 -10.34 -10.69
N GLU A 24 -8.17 -9.98 -9.41
CA GLU A 24 -7.47 -10.75 -8.38
C GLU A 24 -7.97 -10.42 -6.96
N VAL A 25 -7.61 -11.29 -6.02
CA VAL A 25 -7.77 -11.06 -4.58
C VAL A 25 -6.39 -10.90 -3.98
N LEU A 26 -6.15 -9.76 -3.34
CA LEU A 26 -4.90 -9.47 -2.64
C LEU A 26 -5.05 -9.77 -1.17
N CYS A 27 -4.10 -10.50 -0.61
CA CYS A 27 -4.03 -10.73 0.82
C CYS A 27 -3.32 -9.58 1.55
N TYR A 28 -3.51 -9.49 2.87
CA TYR A 28 -2.87 -8.46 3.69
C TYR A 28 -1.35 -8.50 3.60
N GLU A 29 -0.73 -9.69 3.53
CA GLU A 29 0.72 -9.81 3.38
C GLU A 29 1.23 -9.11 2.12
N SER A 30 0.62 -9.39 0.97
CA SER A 30 0.97 -8.74 -0.30
C SER A 30 0.71 -7.23 -0.26
N LEU A 31 -0.42 -6.81 0.32
CA LEU A 31 -0.76 -5.38 0.43
C LEU A 31 0.25 -4.62 1.29
N LEU A 32 0.60 -5.14 2.47
CA LEU A 32 1.57 -4.52 3.37
C LEU A 32 2.95 -4.44 2.70
N GLY A 33 3.34 -5.46 1.94
CA GLY A 33 4.58 -5.44 1.15
C GLY A 33 4.60 -4.35 0.07
N GLU A 34 3.48 -4.17 -0.65
CA GLU A 34 3.36 -3.11 -1.66
C GLU A 34 3.36 -1.70 -1.04
N ILE A 35 2.76 -1.52 0.15
CA ILE A 35 2.78 -0.24 0.88
C ILE A 35 4.21 0.11 1.27
N SER A 36 4.95 -0.81 1.90
CA SER A 36 6.35 -0.57 2.29
C SER A 36 7.24 -0.26 1.09
N ARG A 37 7.08 -0.99 -0.03
CA ARG A 37 7.82 -0.69 -1.27
C ARG A 37 7.51 0.72 -1.78
N SER A 38 6.23 1.10 -1.79
CA SER A 38 5.79 2.41 -2.25
C SER A 38 6.34 3.55 -1.38
N GLU A 39 6.38 3.35 -0.06
CA GLU A 39 6.98 4.27 0.89
C GLU A 39 8.48 4.46 0.63
N ASP A 40 9.22 3.36 0.42
CA ASP A 40 10.64 3.41 0.06
C ASP A 40 10.88 4.20 -1.23
N GLU A 41 10.06 4.00 -2.26
CA GLU A 41 10.16 4.74 -3.53
C GLU A 41 9.90 6.24 -3.37
N LEU A 42 8.88 6.62 -2.59
CA LEU A 42 8.57 8.02 -2.30
C LEU A 42 9.69 8.69 -1.49
N ASN A 43 10.24 7.98 -0.51
CA ASN A 43 11.38 8.43 0.28
C ASN A 43 12.64 8.63 -0.57
N GLN A 44 12.94 7.70 -1.49
CA GLN A 44 14.06 7.82 -2.43
C GLN A 44 13.91 9.03 -3.35
N ARG A 45 12.68 9.34 -3.77
CA ARG A 45 12.35 10.53 -4.57
C ARG A 45 12.35 11.83 -3.77
N ARG A 46 12.55 11.75 -2.45
CA ARG A 46 12.57 12.89 -1.52
C ARG A 46 11.29 13.73 -1.60
N ILE A 47 10.15 13.07 -1.81
CA ILE A 47 8.84 13.73 -1.81
C ILE A 47 8.62 14.35 -0.44
N ALA A 48 8.40 15.66 -0.41
CA ALA A 48 8.20 16.37 0.84
C ALA A 48 6.83 16.02 1.44
N PRO A 49 6.68 16.05 2.77
CA PRO A 49 5.37 15.97 3.38
C PRO A 49 4.43 17.00 2.77
N ARG A 50 3.21 16.59 2.39
CA ARG A 50 2.14 17.42 1.79
C ARG A 50 2.38 17.80 0.32
N GLU A 51 3.42 17.28 -0.32
CA GLU A 51 3.59 17.38 -1.76
C GLU A 51 2.56 16.52 -2.49
N LEU A 52 1.99 17.05 -3.57
CA LEU A 52 1.00 16.33 -4.37
C LEU A 52 1.71 15.37 -5.32
N VAL A 53 1.39 14.08 -5.22
CA VAL A 53 1.90 13.04 -6.12
C VAL A 53 0.76 12.52 -6.97
N GLY A 54 0.91 12.60 -8.29
CA GLY A 54 -0.01 11.98 -9.23
C GLY A 54 0.24 10.47 -9.32
N ILE A 55 -0.78 9.66 -9.07
CA ILE A 55 -0.72 8.21 -9.25
C ILE A 55 -1.30 7.88 -10.63
N ALA A 56 -0.42 7.60 -11.58
CA ALA A 56 -0.80 7.09 -12.90
C ALA A 56 -0.61 5.57 -12.92
N ALA A 57 -1.60 4.84 -12.41
CA ALA A 57 -1.59 3.38 -12.35
C ALA A 57 -2.93 2.79 -12.80
N ASP A 58 -2.87 1.67 -13.50
CA ASP A 58 -4.05 0.83 -13.71
C ASP A 58 -4.56 0.31 -12.36
N PHE A 59 -5.86 0.04 -12.27
CA PHE A 59 -6.48 -0.43 -11.03
C PHE A 59 -5.92 -1.81 -10.64
N GLY A 60 -5.07 -1.83 -9.61
CA GLY A 60 -4.33 -3.00 -9.17
C GLY A 60 -3.70 -2.86 -7.77
N PRO A 61 -2.88 -3.82 -7.35
CA PRO A 61 -2.32 -3.87 -5.99
C PRO A 61 -1.52 -2.62 -5.62
N SER A 62 -0.60 -2.21 -6.49
CA SER A 62 0.27 -1.07 -6.25
C SER A 62 -0.50 0.26 -6.25
N SER A 63 -1.58 0.39 -7.04
CA SER A 63 -2.42 1.59 -7.00
C SER A 63 -3.20 1.72 -5.69
N VAL A 64 -3.63 0.59 -5.10
CA VAL A 64 -4.32 0.62 -3.81
C VAL A 64 -3.35 0.84 -2.66
N ALA A 65 -2.13 0.29 -2.73
CA ALA A 65 -1.09 0.53 -1.74
C ALA A 65 -0.64 2.00 -1.64
N LEU A 66 -0.81 2.78 -2.71
CA LEU A 66 -0.47 4.20 -2.80
C LEU A 66 -1.59 5.15 -2.34
N LEU A 67 -2.80 4.65 -2.03
CA LEU A 67 -3.96 5.43 -1.56
C LEU A 67 -4.10 5.35 -0.04
#